data_AF-A0A3D0X6L8-F1
#
_entry.id   AF-A0A3D0X6L8-F1
#
_cell.length_a   1.000
_cell.length_b   1.000
_cell.length_c   1.000
_cell.angle_alpha   90.00
_cell.angle_beta   90.00
_cell.angle_gamma   90.00
#
_symmetry.space_group_name_H-M   'P 1'
#
loop_
_entity.id
_entity.type
_entity.pdbx_description
1 polymer ?
#
loop_
_entity_poly.entity_id
_entity_poly.type
_entity_poly.pdbx_seq_one_letter_code
_entity_poly.pdbx_strand_id
1 'polypeptide(L)' 'MQTKQIGFTKPNTAKLLNKEIKQVSGTLVRVKTQFSTVSCGTERANIIGGPNVSASNIASVVFPRIPGYCSSGIVE' A
#
# COMPACT_ATOMS: atom_id res chain seq x y z
N MET A 1 17.75 6.30 -2.45
CA MET A 1 17.77 4.88 -2.92
C MET A 1 16.41 4.59 -3.55
N GLN A 2 16.33 3.89 -4.68
CA GLN A 2 15.06 3.54 -5.32
C GLN A 2 14.63 2.11 -4.95
N THR A 3 13.34 1.90 -4.81
CA THR A 3 12.71 0.58 -4.64
C THR A 3 11.48 0.45 -5.53
N LYS A 4 10.84 -0.72 -5.48
CA LYS A 4 9.58 -1.00 -6.15
C LYS A 4 8.45 -1.05 -5.12
N GLN A 5 7.26 -0.63 -5.51
CA GLN A 5 6.03 -0.83 -4.75
C GLN A 5 4.90 -1.24 -5.68
N ILE A 6 3.96 -2.04 -5.19
CA ILE A 6 2.72 -2.32 -5.92
C ILE A 6 1.79 -1.12 -5.72
N GLY A 7 1.17 -0.65 -6.80
CA GLY A 7 0.10 0.34 -6.75
C GLY A 7 -1.07 -0.07 -7.63
N PHE A 8 -2.29 0.14 -7.15
CA PHE A 8 -3.48 0.04 -7.98
C PHE A 8 -3.66 1.37 -8.70
N THR A 9 -3.55 1.39 -10.03
CA THR A 9 -3.51 2.66 -10.80
C THR A 9 -4.85 3.04 -11.42
N LYS A 10 -5.75 2.06 -11.56
CA LYS A 10 -7.14 2.20 -12.01
C LYS A 10 -7.89 0.92 -11.62
N PRO A 11 -9.23 0.86 -11.73
CA PRO A 11 -9.99 -0.34 -11.39
C PRO A 11 -9.40 -1.60 -12.05
N ASN A 12 -9.27 -2.67 -11.26
CA ASN A 12 -8.75 -3.97 -11.68
C ASN A 12 -7.33 -3.95 -12.26
N THR A 13 -6.50 -2.96 -11.91
CA THR A 13 -5.14 -2.85 -12.45
C THR A 13 -4.12 -2.61 -11.35
N ALA A 14 -3.26 -3.60 -11.11
CA ALA A 14 -2.05 -3.47 -10.29
C ALA A 14 -0.82 -3.25 -11.18
N LYS A 15 0.06 -2.33 -10.77
CA LYS A 15 1.34 -2.07 -11.43
C LYS A 15 2.48 -2.04 -10.41
N LEU A 16 3.65 -2.49 -10.84
CA LEU A 16 4.89 -2.31 -10.10
C LEU A 16 5.46 -0.91 -10.42
N LEU A 17 5.41 -0.01 -9.43
CA LEU A 17 5.82 1.38 -9.54
C LEU A 17 7.21 1.56 -8.93
N ASN A 18 7.97 2.52 -9.45
CA ASN A 18 9.16 3.00 -8.75
C ASN A 18 8.74 3.84 -7.54
N LYS A 19 9.46 3.70 -6.44
CA LYS A 19 9.32 4.52 -5.23
C LYS A 19 10.67 4.92 -4.72
N GLU A 20 10.79 6.19 -4.35
CA GLU A 20 11.94 6.67 -3.62
C GLU A 20 11.86 6.23 -2.16
N ILE A 21 12.96 5.68 -1.65
CA ILE A 21 13.13 5.43 -0.22
C ILE A 21 13.53 6.75 0.42
N LYS A 22 12.65 7.27 1.27
CA LYS A 22 12.91 8.47 2.07
C LYS A 22 13.96 8.18 3.13
N GLN A 23 14.76 9.20 3.47
CA GLN A 23 15.67 9.12 4.60
C GLN A 23 14.88 9.01 5.91
N VAL A 24 15.35 8.16 6.81
CA VAL A 24 14.77 7.98 8.14
C VAL A 24 15.15 9.18 9.01
N SER A 25 14.18 9.75 9.74
CA SER A 25 14.42 10.83 10.70
C SER A 25 13.54 10.67 11.94
N GLY A 26 14.02 11.20 13.07
CA GLY A 26 13.31 11.17 14.35
C GLY A 26 13.03 9.75 14.84
N THR A 27 11.77 9.45 15.11
CA THR A 27 11.29 8.18 15.67
C THR A 27 10.88 7.14 14.62
N LEU A 28 11.15 7.41 13.34
CA LEU A 28 10.85 6.48 12.25
C LEU A 28 11.90 5.38 12.18
N VAL A 29 11.48 4.21 11.67
CA VAL A 29 12.37 3.11 11.30
C VAL A 29 12.19 2.78 9.83
N ARG A 30 13.26 2.34 9.17
CA ARG A 30 13.16 1.75 7.83
C ARG A 30 13.02 0.23 7.98
N VAL A 31 12.08 -0.31 7.23
CA VAL A 31 11.74 -1.74 7.27
C VAL A 31 11.84 -2.29 5.85
N LYS A 32 12.61 -3.37 5.69
CA LYS A 32 12.58 -4.20 4.49
C LYS A 32 11.45 -5.21 4.61
N THR A 33 10.31 -4.88 4.00
CA THR A 33 9.15 -5.76 3.93
C THR A 33 9.55 -7.15 3.40
N GLN A 34 9.24 -8.19 4.17
CA GLN A 34 9.42 -9.59 3.78
C GLN A 34 8.09 -10.19 3.31
N PHE A 35 7.01 -9.86 4.01
CA PHE A 35 5.67 -10.37 3.72
C PHE A 35 4.66 -9.23 3.76
N SER A 36 3.71 -9.28 2.82
CA SER A 36 2.49 -8.47 2.84
C SER A 36 1.32 -9.39 2.55
N THR A 37 0.29 -9.31 3.36
CA THR A 37 -0.94 -10.08 3.14
C THR A 37 -1.89 -9.31 2.22
N VAL A 38 -2.85 -10.03 1.65
CA VAL A 38 -3.92 -9.47 0.80
C VAL A 38 -5.25 -9.75 1.50
N SER A 39 -5.93 -8.71 1.98
CA SER A 39 -7.26 -8.84 2.56
C SER A 39 -8.29 -9.12 1.46
N CYS A 40 -9.13 -10.12 1.68
CA CYS A 40 -10.26 -10.40 0.79
C CYS A 40 -11.30 -9.26 0.75
N GLY A 41 -11.33 -8.41 1.78
CA GLY A 41 -12.19 -7.23 1.87
C GLY A 41 -11.47 -5.97 1.40
N THR A 42 -10.49 -5.51 2.18
CA THR A 42 -9.89 -4.18 2.01
C THR A 42 -9.08 -4.06 0.72
N GLU A 43 -8.15 -4.99 0.42
CA GLU A 43 -7.41 -4.95 -0.84
C GLU A 43 -8.34 -5.13 -2.05
N ARG A 44 -9.35 -6.00 -1.95
CA ARG A 44 -10.37 -6.17 -3.00
C ARG A 44 -11.14 -4.86 -3.26
N ALA A 45 -11.62 -4.20 -2.21
CA ALA A 45 -12.30 -2.92 -2.34
C ALA A 45 -11.35 -1.85 -2.91
N ASN A 46 -10.08 -1.85 -2.52
CA ASN A 46 -9.09 -0.92 -3.06
C ASN A 46 -8.87 -1.11 -4.57
N ILE A 47 -8.68 -2.34 -5.06
CA ILE A 47 -8.36 -2.60 -6.47
C ILE A 47 -9.55 -2.36 -7.41
N ILE A 48 -10.79 -2.60 -6.97
CA ILE A 48 -11.99 -2.36 -7.80
C ILE A 48 -12.49 -0.91 -7.74
N GLY A 49 -11.95 -0.07 -6.85
CA GLY A 49 -12.43 1.30 -6.64
C GLY A 49 -13.63 1.42 -5.70
N GLY A 50 -13.80 0.46 -4.78
CA GLY A 50 -14.83 0.54 -3.72
C GLY A 50 -14.47 1.58 -2.66
N PRO A 51 -15.46 2.26 -2.05
CA PRO A 51 -15.20 3.27 -1.02
C PRO A 51 -15.07 2.69 0.40
N ASN A 52 -15.50 1.44 0.61
CA ASN A 52 -15.51 0.76 1.91
C ASN A 52 -14.14 0.12 2.22
N VAL A 53 -13.13 0.96 2.47
CA VAL A 53 -11.75 0.54 2.74
C VAL A 53 -11.26 0.91 4.16
N SER A 54 -12.13 1.51 4.97
CA SER A 54 -11.89 1.85 6.37
C SER A 54 -13.12 1.47 7.19
N ALA A 55 -12.90 1.05 8.44
CA ALA A 55 -13.99 0.67 9.35
C ALA A 55 -14.84 1.88 9.78
N SER A 56 -14.22 3.06 9.85
CA SER A 56 -14.86 4.23 10.46
C SER A 56 -15.37 5.25 9.43
N ASN A 57 -14.94 5.17 8.16
CA ASN A 57 -15.23 6.19 7.16
C ASN A 57 -15.35 5.62 5.74
N ILE A 58 -16.21 6.24 4.93
CA ILE A 58 -16.27 6.04 3.47
C ILE A 58 -15.12 6.84 2.83
N ALA A 59 -14.25 6.16 2.09
CA ALA A 59 -13.12 6.83 1.44
C ALA A 59 -13.50 7.36 0.05
N SER A 60 -12.97 8.54 -0.30
CA SER A 60 -12.99 9.03 -1.68
C SER A 60 -12.30 8.03 -2.63
N VAL A 61 -12.89 7.84 -3.82
CA VAL A 61 -12.36 6.90 -4.82
C VAL A 61 -11.41 7.62 -5.76
N VAL A 62 -10.15 7.70 -5.35
CA VAL A 62 -9.06 8.29 -6.13
C VAL A 62 -7.95 7.25 -6.30
N PHE A 63 -7.40 7.15 -7.51
CA PHE A 63 -6.23 6.33 -7.83
C PHE A 63 -5.00 7.24 -8.04
N PRO A 64 -3.77 6.77 -7.76
CA PRO A 64 -3.43 5.41 -7.34
C PRO A 64 -3.71 5.12 -5.86
N ARG A 65 -4.03 3.86 -5.55
CA ARG A 65 -4.17 3.34 -4.18
C ARG A 65 -3.02 2.39 -3.87
N ILE A 66 -2.40 2.54 -2.70
CA ILE A 66 -1.24 1.75 -2.28
C ILE A 66 -1.70 0.70 -1.25
N PRO A 67 -1.71 -0.60 -1.60
CA PRO A 67 -2.09 -1.69 -0.68
C PRO A 67 -0.95 -2.04 0.30
N GLY A 68 -1.18 -3.04 1.14
CA GLY A 68 -0.13 -3.61 2.00
C GLY A 68 -0.15 -3.11 3.43
N TYR A 69 -1.34 -2.79 3.95
CA TYR A 69 -1.51 -2.30 5.33
C TYR A 69 -1.14 -3.35 6.38
N CYS A 70 -1.21 -4.64 6.05
CA CYS A 70 -0.85 -5.75 6.91
C CYS A 70 0.42 -6.43 6.36
N SER A 71 1.57 -5.98 6.86
CA SER A 71 2.89 -6.44 6.43
C SER A 71 3.86 -6.59 7.61
N SER A 72 4.90 -7.38 7.40
CA SER A 72 6.00 -7.58 8.34
C SER A 72 7.34 -7.58 7.61
N GLY A 73 8.41 -7.24 8.33
CA GLY A 73 9.73 -7.12 7.75
C GLY A 73 10.83 -6.95 8.79
N ILE A 74 12.04 -6.74 8.29
CA ILE A 74 13.26 -6.58 9.10
C ILE A 74 13.61 -5.10 9.15
N VAL A 75 13.96 -4.58 10.32
CA VAL A 75 14.47 -3.21 10.48
C VAL A 75 15.88 -3.11 9.91
N GLU A 76 16.14 -2.12 9.05
CA GLU A 76 17.46 -1.88 8.43
C GLU A 76 17.76 -0.40 8.24
#